data_AF-A0A2N1FBA3-F1
#
_entry.id   AF-A0A2N1FBA3-F1
#
_cell.length_a   1.000
_cell.length_b   1.000
_cell.length_c   1.000
_cell.angle_alpha   90.00
_cell.angle_beta   90.00
_cell.angle_gamma   90.00
#
_symmetry.space_group_name_H-M   'P 1'
#
loop_
_entity.id
_entity.type
_entity.pdbx_description
1 polymer ?
#
loop_
_entity_poly.entity_id
_entity_poly.type
_entity_poly.pdbx_seq_one_letter_code
_entity_poly.pdbx_strand_id
1 'polypeptide(L)'
;MEEAKEEIEDKKPHRYLKPVRFNKQEIVNEELTQKAYQLLIDKIDVDTFEKYLYELVEISQFNSKTLIFDFVNINYKLGNYKKPLFNLLECYCSDEELLSFKIYFSCLNLLSSDTDKFILELISDLSSLWVQNDYELDMLHEFYMLNISMPSSFGDDYYHLSEAEGIAKAIMYSKEVILKFNFFKKSHDWKGFLKCIIEKEEEHKNNIIKTKYTSIEQSKSLSNKIIDLLKGILGLI
;
A
#
# COMPACT_ATOMS: atom_id res chain seq x y z
N MET A 1 -59.71 -0.75 33.64
CA MET A 1 -58.67 0.29 33.74
C MET A 1 -57.47 -0.36 34.36
N GLU A 2 -56.61 -0.90 33.50
CA GLU A 2 -55.41 -1.63 33.85
C GLU A 2 -54.34 -1.01 32.97
N GLU A 3 -53.52 -0.13 33.56
CA GLU A 3 -52.42 0.53 32.86
C GLU A 3 -51.14 0.45 33.71
N ALA A 4 -50.09 0.03 33.00
CA ALA A 4 -48.68 0.39 33.14
C ALA A 4 -47.92 -0.08 34.39
N LYS A 5 -47.19 -1.21 34.20
CA LYS A 5 -45.85 -1.39 34.74
C LYS A 5 -44.91 -1.94 33.66
N GLU A 6 -44.21 -0.99 33.02
CA GLU A 6 -42.75 -0.97 32.83
C GLU A 6 -42.04 -2.33 32.69
N GLU A 7 -41.76 -2.73 31.45
CA GLU A 7 -40.71 -3.70 31.13
C GLU A 7 -39.60 -3.01 30.36
N ILE A 8 -38.42 -3.03 30.98
CA ILE A 8 -37.19 -2.38 30.55
C ILE A 8 -36.61 -3.20 29.40
N GLU A 9 -36.55 -2.59 28.22
CA GLU A 9 -35.95 -3.20 27.04
C GLU A 9 -34.42 -3.34 27.22
N ASP A 10 -33.97 -4.57 27.03
CA ASP A 10 -32.64 -5.11 27.29
C ASP A 10 -31.56 -4.37 26.48
N LYS A 11 -30.76 -3.56 27.18
CA LYS A 11 -29.58 -2.89 26.61
C LYS A 11 -28.54 -3.96 26.27
N LYS A 12 -28.46 -4.36 24.99
CA LYS A 12 -27.29 -5.07 24.44
C LYS A 12 -26.01 -4.32 24.86
N PRO A 13 -25.04 -4.98 25.52
CA PRO A 13 -23.81 -4.32 25.89
C PRO A 13 -23.01 -4.02 24.61
N HIS A 14 -22.81 -2.73 24.34
CA HIS A 14 -21.77 -2.29 23.42
C HIS A 14 -20.44 -2.88 23.90
N ARG A 15 -19.93 -3.87 23.16
CA ARG A 15 -18.53 -4.30 23.29
C ARG A 15 -17.68 -3.11 22.88
N TYR A 16 -17.23 -2.35 23.87
CA TYR A 16 -16.12 -1.43 23.69
C TYR A 16 -14.93 -2.25 23.17
N LEU A 17 -14.62 -2.09 21.89
CA LEU A 17 -13.33 -2.49 21.34
C LEU A 17 -12.28 -1.76 22.18
N LYS A 18 -11.57 -2.50 23.03
CA LYS A 18 -10.42 -1.95 23.74
C LYS A 18 -9.44 -1.43 22.70
N PRO A 19 -8.90 -0.20 22.85
CA PRO A 19 -7.85 0.27 21.97
C PRO A 19 -6.65 -0.68 22.08
N VAL A 20 -6.23 -1.22 20.94
CA VAL A 20 -5.02 -2.03 20.81
C VAL A 20 -3.84 -1.14 21.20
N ARG A 21 -3.23 -1.41 22.36
CA ARG A 21 -1.98 -0.77 22.76
C ARG A 21 -0.86 -1.52 22.07
N PHE A 22 -0.38 -1.00 20.94
CA PHE A 22 0.84 -1.50 20.32
C PHE A 22 2.02 -1.33 21.28
N ASN A 23 2.85 -2.37 21.39
CA ASN A 23 4.09 -2.28 22.14
C ASN A 23 5.06 -1.37 21.37
N LYS A 24 5.75 -0.45 22.06
CA LYS A 24 6.75 0.44 21.42
C LYS A 24 7.80 -0.35 20.62
N GLN A 25 8.14 -1.57 21.07
CA GLN A 25 9.07 -2.47 20.39
C GLN A 25 8.52 -2.99 19.04
N GLU A 26 7.21 -3.24 18.97
CA GLU A 26 6.52 -3.77 17.79
C GLU A 26 6.45 -2.73 16.68
N ILE A 27 6.15 -1.47 17.05
CA ILE A 27 6.14 -0.32 16.12
C ILE A 27 7.52 -0.12 15.50
N VAL A 28 8.59 -0.19 16.30
CA VAL A 28 9.98 -0.03 15.81
C VAL A 28 10.36 -1.16 14.85
N ASN A 29 9.93 -2.40 15.13
CA ASN A 29 10.20 -3.53 14.25
C ASN A 29 9.45 -3.42 12.91
N GLU A 30 8.19 -2.98 12.93
CA GLU A 30 7.42 -2.74 11.69
C GLU A 30 8.05 -1.65 10.82
N GLU A 31 8.48 -0.54 11.43
CA GLU A 31 9.09 0.58 10.72
C GLU A 31 10.44 0.19 10.11
N LEU A 32 11.25 -0.57 10.85
CA LEU A 32 12.51 -1.13 10.37
C LEU A 32 12.29 -2.07 9.18
N THR A 33 11.29 -2.95 9.27
CA THR A 33 10.92 -3.88 8.20
C THR A 33 10.48 -3.12 6.94
N GLN A 34 9.70 -2.05 7.09
CA GLN A 34 9.30 -1.17 5.99
C GLN A 34 10.49 -0.48 5.33
N LYS A 35 11.42 0.06 6.12
CA LYS A 35 12.64 0.70 5.62
C LYS A 35 13.54 -0.29 4.90
N ALA A 36 13.67 -1.50 5.44
CA ALA A 36 14.41 -2.59 4.81
C ALA A 36 13.79 -2.99 3.47
N TYR A 37 12.46 -3.07 3.40
CA TYR A 37 11.77 -3.32 2.14
C TYR A 37 11.99 -2.19 1.13
N GLN A 38 11.93 -0.92 1.56
CA GLN A 38 12.25 0.23 0.71
C GLN A 38 13.66 0.15 0.14
N LEU A 39 14.65 -0.29 0.94
CA LEU A 39 16.01 -0.51 0.46
C LEU A 39 16.07 -1.68 -0.55
N LEU A 40 15.32 -2.76 -0.32
CA LEU A 40 15.27 -3.92 -1.20
C LEU A 40 14.76 -3.55 -2.61
N ILE A 41 13.76 -2.67 -2.68
CA ILE A 41 13.14 -2.19 -3.94
C ILE A 41 13.77 -0.91 -4.50
N ASP A 42 14.98 -0.55 -4.04
CA ASP A 42 15.72 0.64 -4.51
C ASP A 42 15.00 1.99 -4.31
N LYS A 43 14.08 2.06 -3.33
CA LYS A 43 13.37 3.31 -3.00
C LYS A 43 14.21 4.25 -2.14
N ILE A 44 15.08 3.68 -1.30
CA ILE A 44 16.10 4.41 -0.54
C ILE A 44 17.46 3.80 -0.85
N ASP A 45 18.50 4.64 -0.84
CA ASP A 45 19.87 4.17 -0.97
C ASP A 45 20.40 3.57 0.35
N VAL A 46 21.55 2.91 0.25
CA VAL A 46 22.23 2.26 1.37
C VAL A 46 22.58 3.26 2.47
N ASP A 47 23.08 4.45 2.13
CA ASP A 47 23.54 5.42 3.13
C ASP A 47 22.35 5.95 3.95
N THR A 48 21.23 6.20 3.29
CA THR A 48 19.95 6.58 3.92
C THR A 48 19.48 5.50 4.89
N PHE A 49 19.56 4.21 4.50
CA PHE A 49 19.16 3.11 5.37
C PHE A 49 20.13 2.89 6.53
N GLU A 50 21.45 2.93 6.29
CA GLU A 50 22.46 2.80 7.36
C GLU A 50 22.30 3.90 8.40
N LYS A 51 22.07 5.15 7.98
CA LYS A 51 21.81 6.26 8.90
C LYS A 51 20.60 5.99 9.80
N TYR A 52 19.51 5.49 9.22
CA TYR A 52 18.32 5.10 9.98
C TYR A 52 18.62 3.99 11.00
N LEU A 53 19.42 2.98 10.63
CA LEU A 53 19.86 1.94 11.57
C LEU A 53 20.65 2.52 12.74
N TYR A 54 21.59 3.46 12.50
CA TYR A 54 22.35 4.09 13.57
C TYR A 54 21.46 4.85 14.55
N GLU A 55 20.52 5.65 14.03
CA GLU A 55 19.56 6.38 14.86
C GLU A 55 18.71 5.41 15.71
N LEU A 56 18.27 4.29 15.14
CA LEU A 56 17.55 3.25 15.87
C LEU A 56 18.39 2.59 16.97
N VAL A 57 19.66 2.31 16.70
CA VAL A 57 20.58 1.72 17.70
C VAL A 57 20.76 2.65 18.90
N GLU A 58 20.82 3.97 18.70
CA GLU A 58 20.98 4.94 19.77
C GLU A 58 19.76 5.04 20.70
N ILE A 59 18.55 4.83 20.17
CA ILE A 59 17.29 5.02 20.91
C ILE A 59 16.64 3.71 21.39
N SER A 60 17.18 2.55 21.01
CA SER A 60 16.63 1.24 21.34
C SER A 60 17.54 0.45 22.29
N GLN A 61 16.98 -0.58 22.94
CA GLN A 61 17.78 -1.54 23.71
C GLN A 61 18.49 -2.50 22.75
N PHE A 62 19.61 -2.07 22.20
CA PHE A 62 20.42 -2.86 21.29
C PHE A 62 21.05 -4.06 22.01
N ASN A 63 20.70 -5.28 21.60
CA ASN A 63 21.35 -6.51 22.06
C ASN A 63 21.28 -7.59 20.96
N SER A 64 22.07 -8.64 21.10
CA SER A 64 22.23 -9.68 20.07
C SER A 64 20.98 -10.51 19.75
N LYS A 65 19.86 -10.29 20.45
CA LYS A 65 18.58 -10.97 20.21
C LYS A 65 17.53 -10.08 19.56
N THR A 66 17.88 -8.84 19.20
CA THR A 66 16.91 -7.91 18.60
C THR A 66 16.98 -7.93 17.08
N LEU A 67 15.85 -7.67 16.44
CA LEU A 67 15.75 -7.52 14.99
C LEU A 67 16.75 -6.50 14.44
N ILE A 68 16.92 -5.36 15.14
CA ILE A 68 17.89 -4.31 14.78
C ILE A 68 19.31 -4.87 14.69
N PHE A 69 19.70 -5.77 15.61
CA PHE A 69 21.02 -6.40 15.57
C PHE A 69 21.22 -7.23 14.30
N ASP A 70 20.21 -8.00 13.88
CA ASP A 70 20.28 -8.79 12.66
C ASP A 70 20.44 -7.89 11.41
N PHE A 71 19.72 -6.77 11.37
CA PHE A 71 19.85 -5.79 10.28
C PHE A 71 21.23 -5.12 10.25
N VAL A 72 21.77 -4.73 11.40
CA VAL A 72 23.10 -4.10 11.49
C VAL A 72 24.23 -5.05 11.07
N ASN A 73 24.04 -6.36 11.21
CA ASN A 73 25.03 -7.36 10.82
C ASN A 73 25.13 -7.61 9.31
N ILE A 74 24.20 -7.08 8.51
CA ILE A 74 24.31 -7.13 7.05
C ILE A 74 25.38 -6.13 6.60
N ASN A 75 26.30 -6.58 5.74
CA ASN A 75 27.27 -5.70 5.12
C ASN A 75 26.68 -5.04 3.86
N TYR A 76 26.07 -3.86 4.02
CA TYR A 76 25.42 -3.13 2.93
C TYR A 76 26.37 -2.55 1.88
N LYS A 77 27.66 -2.44 2.20
CA LYS A 77 28.69 -1.95 1.27
C LYS A 77 29.09 -2.97 0.21
N LEU A 78 28.70 -4.24 0.39
CA LEU A 78 28.86 -5.25 -0.64
C LEU A 78 27.74 -5.13 -1.68
N GLY A 79 28.08 -5.14 -2.97
CA GLY A 79 27.09 -5.08 -4.06
C GLY A 79 26.05 -6.22 -4.08
N ASN A 80 26.18 -7.22 -3.20
CA ASN A 80 25.26 -8.33 -3.05
C ASN A 80 24.42 -8.30 -1.76
N TYR A 81 24.37 -7.19 -1.03
CA TYR A 81 23.65 -7.06 0.25
C TYR A 81 22.15 -7.40 0.18
N LYS A 82 21.53 -7.22 -1.01
CA LYS A 82 20.10 -7.46 -1.22
C LYS A 82 19.68 -8.89 -0.89
N LYS A 83 20.55 -9.88 -1.15
CA LYS A 83 20.25 -11.29 -0.86
C LYS A 83 20.22 -11.56 0.66
N PRO A 84 21.24 -11.20 1.45
CA PRO A 84 21.16 -11.23 2.91
C PRO A 84 19.95 -10.47 3.48
N LEU A 85 19.65 -9.28 2.93
CA LEU A 85 18.51 -8.47 3.36
C LEU A 85 17.17 -9.16 3.12
N PHE A 86 17.00 -9.74 1.94
CA PHE A 86 15.80 -10.51 1.60
C PHE A 86 15.64 -11.74 2.50
N ASN A 87 16.70 -12.53 2.67
CA ASN A 87 16.67 -13.69 3.56
C ASN A 87 16.33 -13.31 5.02
N LEU A 88 16.81 -12.14 5.47
CA LEU A 88 16.47 -11.64 6.79
C LEU A 88 14.97 -11.31 6.87
N LEU A 89 14.43 -10.63 5.86
CA LEU A 89 13.00 -10.30 5.79
C LEU A 89 12.12 -11.56 5.76
N GLU A 90 12.50 -12.62 5.04
CA GLU A 90 11.77 -13.91 5.03
C GLU A 90 11.71 -14.58 6.42
N CYS A 91 12.68 -14.32 7.30
CA CYS A 91 12.65 -14.86 8.67
C CYS A 91 11.61 -14.15 9.57
N TYR A 92 11.20 -12.94 9.21
CA TYR A 92 10.39 -12.07 10.06
C TYR A 92 9.06 -11.65 9.44
N CYS A 93 8.90 -11.80 8.13
CA CYS A 93 7.68 -11.51 7.39
C CYS A 93 7.13 -12.78 6.74
N SER A 94 5.80 -12.87 6.69
CA SER A 94 5.14 -13.87 5.84
C SER A 94 5.29 -13.51 4.36
N ASP A 95 5.16 -14.49 3.47
CA ASP A 95 5.12 -14.28 2.03
C ASP A 95 4.00 -13.29 1.65
N GLU A 96 2.84 -13.42 2.29
CA GLU A 96 1.71 -12.51 2.11
C GLU A 96 2.05 -11.08 2.51
N GLU A 97 2.81 -10.90 3.60
CA GLU A 97 3.24 -9.58 4.05
C GLU A 97 4.22 -8.93 3.08
N LEU A 98 5.23 -9.69 2.62
CA LEU A 98 6.21 -9.20 1.64
C LEU A 98 5.54 -8.80 0.32
N LEU A 99 4.59 -9.60 -0.13
CA LEU A 99 3.80 -9.31 -1.32
C LEU A 99 2.90 -8.09 -1.11
N SER A 100 2.31 -7.94 0.08
CA SER A 100 1.49 -6.77 0.44
C SER A 100 2.31 -5.49 0.38
N PHE A 101 3.53 -5.50 0.92
CA PHE A 101 4.45 -4.36 0.81
C PHE A 101 4.81 -4.05 -0.65
N LYS A 102 5.07 -5.07 -1.48
CA LYS A 102 5.34 -4.89 -2.92
C LYS A 102 4.25 -4.08 -3.59
N ILE A 103 3.01 -4.53 -3.42
CA ILE A 103 1.83 -3.91 -4.03
C ILE A 103 1.66 -2.48 -3.51
N TYR A 104 1.75 -2.28 -2.20
CA TYR A 104 1.66 -0.97 -1.57
C TYR A 104 2.69 0.03 -2.12
N PHE A 105 3.96 -0.37 -2.20
CA PHE A 105 5.02 0.52 -2.69
C PHE A 105 4.92 0.81 -4.19
N SER A 106 4.50 -0.17 -5.00
CA SER A 106 4.20 0.07 -6.41
C SER A 106 3.08 1.11 -6.57
N CYS A 107 2.02 1.04 -5.76
CA CYS A 107 0.97 2.04 -5.74
C CYS A 107 1.45 3.42 -5.27
N LEU A 108 2.34 3.50 -4.28
CA LEU A 108 2.98 4.77 -3.90
C LEU A 108 3.83 5.36 -5.04
N ASN A 109 4.55 4.51 -5.78
CA ASN A 109 5.35 4.94 -6.92
C ASN A 109 4.45 5.43 -8.08
N LEU A 110 3.29 4.80 -8.31
CA LEU A 110 2.29 5.30 -9.25
C LEU A 110 1.79 6.71 -8.90
N LEU A 111 1.57 6.98 -7.60
CA LEU A 111 1.08 8.30 -7.14
C LEU A 111 2.14 9.41 -7.15
N SER A 112 3.42 9.04 -7.14
CA SER A 112 4.54 9.98 -7.00
C SER A 112 5.37 10.16 -8.27
N SER A 113 5.09 9.39 -9.32
CA SER A 113 5.81 9.50 -10.59
C SER A 113 5.25 10.62 -11.45
N ASP A 114 6.16 11.36 -12.09
CA ASP A 114 5.85 12.38 -13.08
C ASP A 114 6.02 11.88 -14.53
N THR A 115 6.34 10.60 -14.73
CA THR A 115 6.66 10.04 -16.05
C THR A 115 5.68 8.95 -16.44
N ASP A 116 4.84 9.25 -17.43
CA ASP A 116 3.82 8.33 -17.96
C ASP A 116 4.40 6.96 -18.33
N LYS A 117 5.59 6.91 -18.95
CA LYS A 117 6.27 5.65 -19.29
C LYS A 117 6.50 4.75 -18.05
N PHE A 118 7.00 5.33 -16.97
CA PHE A 118 7.25 4.58 -15.73
C PHE A 118 5.95 4.15 -15.05
N ILE A 119 4.91 5.00 -15.13
CA ILE A 119 3.57 4.67 -14.66
C ILE A 119 3.01 3.45 -15.42
N LEU A 120 3.14 3.42 -16.75
CA LEU A 120 2.71 2.30 -17.57
C LEU A 120 3.49 1.00 -17.26
N GLU A 121 4.80 1.09 -17.03
CA GLU A 121 5.62 -0.04 -16.58
C GLU A 121 5.11 -0.59 -15.23
N LEU A 122 4.83 0.27 -14.25
CA LEU A 122 4.28 -0.15 -12.95
C LEU A 122 2.88 -0.78 -13.05
N ILE A 123 2.02 -0.30 -13.96
CA ILE A 123 0.71 -0.92 -14.21
C ILE A 123 0.91 -2.34 -14.77
N SER A 124 1.85 -2.51 -15.70
CA SER A 124 2.20 -3.82 -16.27
C SER A 124 2.76 -4.77 -15.22
N ASP A 125 3.62 -4.29 -14.33
CA ASP A 125 4.19 -5.08 -13.23
C ASP A 125 3.11 -5.54 -12.24
N LEU A 126 2.20 -4.64 -11.84
CA LEU A 126 1.07 -4.98 -10.98
C LEU A 126 0.11 -5.96 -11.65
N SER A 127 -0.16 -5.80 -12.95
CA SER A 127 -0.92 -6.75 -13.74
C SER A 127 -0.26 -8.14 -13.79
N SER A 128 1.06 -8.17 -13.98
CA SER A 128 1.84 -9.41 -14.06
C SER A 128 1.86 -10.16 -12.74
N LEU A 129 1.90 -9.44 -11.60
CA LEU A 129 1.82 -10.05 -10.27
C LEU A 129 0.54 -10.85 -10.06
N TRP A 130 -0.60 -10.40 -10.62
CA TRP A 130 -1.85 -11.15 -10.54
C TRP A 130 -1.77 -12.49 -11.27
N VAL A 131 -1.19 -12.49 -12.48
CA VAL A 131 -0.99 -13.70 -13.29
C VAL A 131 0.02 -14.67 -12.65
N GLN A 132 1.12 -14.14 -12.12
CA GLN A 132 2.17 -14.94 -11.46
C GLN A 132 1.70 -15.66 -10.18
N ASN A 133 0.60 -15.19 -9.59
CA ASN A 133 -0.01 -15.77 -8.39
C ASN A 133 -1.35 -16.44 -8.73
N ASP A 134 -1.44 -17.07 -9.90
CA ASP A 134 -2.59 -17.87 -10.34
C ASP A 134 -3.94 -17.17 -10.18
N TYR A 135 -3.98 -15.85 -10.41
CA TYR A 135 -5.17 -15.01 -10.31
C TYR A 135 -5.78 -14.92 -8.89
N GLU A 136 -5.02 -15.29 -7.86
CA GLU A 136 -5.53 -15.36 -6.49
C GLU A 136 -5.53 -14.01 -5.74
N LEU A 137 -4.90 -12.97 -6.29
CA LEU A 137 -4.76 -11.67 -5.64
C LEU A 137 -5.86 -10.70 -6.09
N ASP A 138 -7.06 -10.82 -5.54
CA ASP A 138 -8.23 -9.99 -5.91
C ASP A 138 -7.92 -8.48 -5.89
N MET A 139 -7.00 -8.04 -5.03
CA MET A 139 -6.52 -6.66 -4.96
C MET A 139 -5.90 -6.14 -6.27
N LEU A 140 -5.38 -7.04 -7.12
CA LEU A 140 -4.70 -6.70 -8.37
C LEU A 140 -5.58 -6.86 -9.61
N HIS A 141 -6.80 -7.39 -9.47
CA HIS A 141 -7.72 -7.64 -10.58
C HIS A 141 -7.92 -6.39 -11.46
N GLU A 142 -8.14 -5.22 -10.85
CA GLU A 142 -8.39 -3.99 -11.61
C GLU A 142 -7.15 -3.49 -12.36
N PHE A 143 -5.94 -3.68 -11.82
CA PHE A 143 -4.71 -3.35 -12.55
C PHE A 143 -4.50 -4.27 -13.74
N TYR A 144 -4.86 -5.55 -13.62
CA TYR A 144 -4.86 -6.46 -14.76
C TYR A 144 -5.85 -6.04 -15.84
N MET A 145 -7.11 -5.80 -15.47
CA MET A 145 -8.16 -5.38 -16.41
C MET A 145 -7.78 -4.07 -17.10
N LEU A 146 -7.15 -3.16 -16.37
CA LEU A 146 -6.65 -1.90 -16.90
C LEU A 146 -5.53 -2.13 -17.92
N ASN A 147 -4.55 -2.96 -17.59
CA ASN A 147 -3.41 -3.25 -18.46
C ASN A 147 -3.83 -3.85 -19.80
N ILE A 148 -4.80 -4.78 -19.82
CA ILE A 148 -5.32 -5.39 -21.05
C ILE A 148 -6.25 -4.46 -21.85
N SER A 149 -6.80 -3.41 -21.22
CA SER A 149 -7.67 -2.42 -21.87
C SER A 149 -6.89 -1.22 -22.43
N MET A 150 -5.57 -1.19 -22.24
CA MET A 150 -4.70 -0.17 -22.82
C MET A 150 -4.10 -0.68 -24.14
N PRO A 151 -3.94 0.19 -25.16
CA PRO A 151 -3.59 -0.18 -26.54
C PRO A 151 -2.18 -0.77 -26.75
N SER A 152 -1.45 -1.09 -25.68
CA SER A 152 -0.08 -1.64 -25.72
C SER A 152 0.03 -3.11 -25.32
N SER A 153 -1.03 -3.75 -24.81
CA SER A 153 -0.97 -5.09 -24.21
C SER A 153 -1.80 -6.13 -24.97
N PHE A 154 -1.39 -6.44 -26.21
CA PHE A 154 -2.03 -7.41 -27.13
C PHE A 154 -3.12 -6.82 -28.01
N GLY A 155 -2.97 -7.03 -29.32
CA GLY A 155 -3.82 -6.46 -30.36
C GLY A 155 -5.26 -6.96 -30.35
N ASP A 156 -6.09 -6.16 -31.00
CA ASP A 156 -7.51 -6.31 -31.34
C ASP A 156 -8.55 -6.03 -30.24
N ASP A 157 -9.03 -4.78 -30.29
CA ASP A 157 -10.44 -4.40 -30.46
C ASP A 157 -11.49 -4.97 -29.51
N TYR A 158 -11.50 -4.57 -28.23
CA TYR A 158 -12.78 -4.55 -27.49
C TYR A 158 -12.96 -3.37 -26.51
N TYR A 159 -11.90 -2.82 -25.92
CA TYR A 159 -11.98 -1.67 -24.99
C TYR A 159 -10.73 -0.80 -25.08
N HIS A 160 -10.75 0.26 -25.90
CA HIS A 160 -9.59 1.14 -26.04
C HIS A 160 -9.68 2.30 -25.05
N LEU A 161 -9.17 2.11 -23.83
CA LEU A 161 -8.88 3.24 -22.96
C LEU A 161 -7.65 3.96 -23.50
N SER A 162 -7.70 5.29 -23.58
CA SER A 162 -6.48 6.06 -23.83
C SER A 162 -5.48 5.87 -22.68
N GLU A 163 -4.18 6.04 -22.95
CA GLU A 163 -3.15 5.98 -21.90
C GLU A 163 -3.46 6.95 -20.75
N ALA A 164 -3.96 8.15 -21.06
CA ALA A 164 -4.34 9.14 -20.06
C ALA A 164 -5.49 8.66 -19.14
N GLU A 165 -6.51 8.00 -19.70
CA GLU A 165 -7.59 7.39 -18.92
C GLU A 165 -7.10 6.19 -18.12
N GLY A 166 -6.19 5.41 -18.70
CA GLY A 166 -5.50 4.30 -18.06
C GLY A 166 -4.78 4.76 -16.80
N ILE A 167 -3.90 5.76 -16.95
CA ILE A 167 -3.13 6.37 -15.86
C ILE A 167 -4.07 6.97 -14.80
N ALA A 168 -5.12 7.69 -15.20
CA ALA A 168 -6.08 8.26 -14.26
C ALA A 168 -6.77 7.19 -13.39
N LYS A 169 -7.17 6.06 -13.99
CA LYS A 169 -7.73 4.92 -13.26
C LYS A 169 -6.71 4.22 -12.37
N ALA A 170 -5.48 4.01 -12.85
CA ALA A 170 -4.40 3.43 -12.04
C ALA A 170 -4.13 4.25 -10.78
N ILE A 171 -4.14 5.58 -10.89
CA ILE A 171 -4.01 6.50 -9.75
C ILE A 171 -5.17 6.33 -8.76
N MET A 172 -6.41 6.21 -9.26
CA MET A 172 -7.59 5.97 -8.41
C MET A 172 -7.47 4.64 -7.66
N TYR A 173 -7.18 3.55 -8.37
CA TYR A 173 -6.97 2.23 -7.78
C TYR A 173 -5.83 2.20 -6.75
N SER A 174 -4.74 2.91 -7.04
CA SER A 174 -3.61 3.01 -6.11
C SER A 174 -3.97 3.66 -4.78
N LYS A 175 -4.86 4.67 -4.79
CA LYS A 175 -5.35 5.29 -3.56
C LYS A 175 -6.17 4.30 -2.72
N GLU A 176 -7.06 3.54 -3.36
CA GLU A 176 -7.86 2.51 -2.69
C GLU A 176 -6.99 1.41 -2.08
N VAL A 177 -5.98 0.93 -2.83
CA VAL A 177 -5.01 -0.04 -2.31
C VAL A 177 -4.28 0.50 -1.08
N ILE A 178 -3.82 1.75 -1.11
CA ILE A 178 -3.14 2.38 0.03
C ILE A 178 -4.07 2.49 1.25
N LEU A 179 -5.33 2.86 1.05
CA LEU A 179 -6.32 2.92 2.13
C LEU A 179 -6.56 1.55 2.75
N LYS A 180 -6.76 0.52 1.91
CA LYS A 180 -6.97 -0.87 2.36
C LYS A 180 -5.72 -1.42 3.05
N PHE A 181 -4.52 -1.16 2.51
CA PHE A 181 -3.25 -1.54 3.15
C PHE A 181 -3.16 -0.98 4.58
N ASN A 182 -3.42 0.31 4.76
CA ASN A 182 -3.39 0.96 6.07
C ASN A 182 -4.47 0.44 7.03
N PHE A 183 -5.57 -0.08 6.50
CA PHE A 183 -6.60 -0.73 7.31
C PHE A 183 -6.14 -2.12 7.79
N PHE A 184 -5.76 -2.99 6.86
CA PHE A 184 -5.38 -4.38 7.15
C PHE A 184 -4.06 -4.51 7.91
N LYS A 185 -3.11 -3.57 7.72
CA LYS A 185 -1.87 -3.49 8.49
C LYS A 185 -2.14 -3.43 10.00
N LYS A 186 -3.18 -2.71 10.44
CA LYS A 186 -3.48 -2.56 11.88
C LYS A 186 -3.83 -3.88 12.57
N SER A 187 -4.38 -4.83 11.82
CA SER A 187 -4.74 -6.17 12.31
C SER A 187 -3.79 -7.26 11.83
N HIS A 188 -2.71 -6.90 11.12
CA HIS A 188 -1.78 -7.85 10.49
C HIS A 188 -2.49 -8.89 9.60
N ASP A 189 -3.61 -8.49 8.96
CA ASP A 189 -4.40 -9.38 8.11
C ASP A 189 -4.01 -9.22 6.64
N TRP A 190 -2.82 -9.71 6.31
CA TRP A 190 -2.22 -9.60 4.97
C TRP A 190 -2.97 -10.43 3.93
N LYS A 191 -3.46 -11.60 4.32
CA LYS A 191 -4.30 -12.43 3.45
C LYS A 191 -5.62 -11.72 3.13
N GLY A 192 -6.24 -11.08 4.13
CA GLY A 192 -7.42 -10.25 3.93
C GLY A 192 -7.16 -9.07 2.99
N PHE A 193 -6.00 -8.41 3.11
CA PHE A 193 -5.58 -7.38 2.17
C PHE A 193 -5.49 -7.90 0.73
N LEU A 194 -4.76 -9.00 0.50
CA LEU A 194 -4.53 -9.57 -0.83
C LEU A 194 -5.82 -10.06 -1.52
N LYS A 195 -6.77 -10.55 -0.73
CA LYS A 195 -8.11 -11.02 -1.19
C LYS A 195 -9.18 -9.91 -1.19
N CYS A 196 -8.83 -8.68 -0.82
CA CYS A 196 -9.79 -7.60 -0.83
C CYS A 196 -9.98 -7.07 -2.25
N ILE A 197 -11.21 -6.76 -2.64
CA ILE A 197 -11.49 -6.10 -3.92
C ILE A 197 -11.30 -4.59 -3.80
N ILE A 198 -10.86 -3.97 -4.90
CA ILE A 198 -10.94 -2.52 -5.08
C ILE A 198 -12.40 -2.19 -5.38
N GLU A 199 -13.02 -1.38 -4.52
CA GLU A 199 -14.39 -0.94 -4.73
C GLU A 199 -14.42 0.07 -5.87
N LYS A 200 -15.21 -0.24 -6.92
CA LYS A 200 -15.53 0.72 -7.96
C LYS A 200 -16.59 1.64 -7.35
N GLU A 201 -16.35 2.95 -7.32
CA GLU A 201 -17.48 3.86 -7.22
C GLU A 201 -18.42 3.52 -8.39
N GLU A 202 -19.61 3.00 -8.10
CA GLU A 202 -20.61 2.79 -9.14
C GLU A 202 -20.86 4.15 -9.80
N GLU A 203 -20.62 4.23 -11.12
CA GLU A 203 -21.08 5.33 -11.96
C GLU A 203 -22.62 5.32 -12.00
N HIS A 204 -23.25 5.72 -10.90
CA HIS A 204 -24.64 6.13 -10.93
C HIS A 204 -24.73 7.46 -11.68
N LYS A 205 -25.02 7.33 -12.99
CA LYS A 205 -25.63 8.31 -13.89
C LYS A 205 -25.04 9.72 -13.79
N ASN A 206 -24.13 10.06 -14.71
CA ASN A 206 -24.10 11.41 -15.26
C ASN A 206 -23.77 11.42 -16.75
N ASN A 207 -24.83 11.47 -17.54
CA ASN A 207 -24.87 12.10 -18.87
C ASN A 207 -24.53 13.62 -18.82
N ILE A 208 -23.51 14.02 -18.05
CA ILE A 208 -23.12 15.44 -17.86
C ILE A 208 -21.64 15.69 -18.24
N ILE A 209 -20.85 14.66 -18.56
CA ILE A 209 -19.48 14.84 -19.06
C ILE A 209 -19.49 15.07 -20.60
N LYS A 210 -20.31 16.02 -21.04
CA LYS A 210 -20.09 16.73 -22.31
C LYS A 210 -19.82 18.23 -22.11
N THR A 211 -19.71 18.68 -20.86
CA THR A 211 -19.41 20.08 -20.54
C THR A 211 -18.64 20.19 -19.23
N LYS A 212 -17.31 19.98 -19.26
CA LYS A 212 -16.30 20.69 -18.45
C LYS A 212 -14.91 20.06 -18.59
N TYR A 213 -14.30 20.25 -19.76
CA TYR A 213 -12.83 20.35 -19.84
C TYR A 213 -12.41 21.74 -19.36
N THR A 214 -12.52 21.99 -18.05
CA THR A 214 -12.00 23.21 -17.41
C THR A 214 -11.82 22.96 -15.91
N SER A 215 -10.73 22.28 -15.52
CA SER A 215 -9.91 22.59 -14.33
C SER A 215 -8.86 21.49 -14.04
N ILE A 216 -7.83 21.38 -14.88
CA ILE A 216 -6.62 20.59 -14.60
C ILE A 216 -5.86 21.11 -13.35
N GLU A 217 -6.23 22.27 -12.81
CA GLU A 217 -5.67 22.82 -11.57
C GLU A 217 -6.32 22.27 -10.28
N GLN A 218 -7.54 21.71 -10.34
CA GLN A 218 -8.23 21.22 -9.14
C GLN A 218 -7.81 19.79 -8.75
N SER A 219 -7.42 18.95 -9.71
CA SER A 219 -6.87 17.62 -9.43
C SER A 219 -5.51 17.69 -8.72
N LYS A 220 -4.66 18.68 -9.08
CA LYS A 220 -3.38 18.97 -8.40
C LYS A 220 -3.58 19.42 -6.95
N SER A 221 -4.63 20.21 -6.69
CA SER A 221 -4.97 20.64 -5.32
C SER A 221 -5.42 19.47 -4.43
N LEU A 222 -6.20 18.53 -4.98
CA LEU A 222 -6.65 17.34 -4.23
C LEU A 222 -5.53 16.30 -4.07
N SER A 223 -4.71 16.09 -5.11
CA SER A 223 -3.53 15.21 -5.00
C SER A 223 -2.57 15.73 -3.94
N ASN A 224 -2.32 17.05 -3.90
CA ASN A 224 -1.42 17.64 -2.92
C ASN A 224 -1.97 17.51 -1.49
N LYS A 225 -3.28 17.70 -1.26
CA LYS A 225 -3.88 17.49 0.06
C LYS A 225 -3.82 16.03 0.53
N ILE A 226 -3.97 15.06 -0.39
CA ILE A 226 -3.86 13.64 -0.07
C ILE A 226 -2.40 13.25 0.16
N ILE A 227 -1.48 13.79 -0.64
CA ILE A 227 -0.03 13.61 -0.46
C ILE A 227 0.41 14.20 0.88
N ASP A 228 -0.09 15.36 1.28
CA ASP A 228 0.21 15.99 2.56
C ASP A 228 -0.39 15.20 3.73
N LEU A 229 -1.58 14.60 3.55
CA LEU A 229 -2.15 13.67 4.52
C LEU A 229 -1.31 12.39 4.65
N LEU A 230 -0.82 11.85 3.54
CA LEU A 230 0.06 10.67 3.50
C LEU A 230 1.43 10.97 4.10
N LYS A 231 2.00 12.15 3.86
CA LYS A 231 3.24 12.62 4.53
C LYS A 231 3.04 12.72 6.04
N GLY A 232 1.89 13.22 6.50
CA GLY A 232 1.55 13.27 7.92
C GLY A 232 1.41 11.88 8.56
N ILE A 233 0.85 10.90 7.84
CA ILE A 233 0.71 9.51 8.31
C ILE A 233 2.07 8.78 8.31
N LEU A 234 2.96 9.09 7.37
CA LEU A 234 4.29 8.51 7.23
C LEU A 234 5.37 9.22 8.05
N GLY A 235 5.03 10.27 8.82
CA GLY A 235 6.00 11.03 9.62
C GLY A 235 7.01 11.83 8.79
N LEU A 236 6.71 12.12 7.52
CA LEU A 236 7.58 12.82 6.57
C LEU A 236 7.33 14.35 6.55
N ILE A 237 7.10 14.97 7.71
CA ILE A 237 6.97 16.43 7.84
C ILE A 237 8.35 17.06 8.04
#